data_AF-A0A5K1K1T8-F1
#
_entry.id   AF-A0A5K1K1T8-F1
#
_cell.length_a   1.000
_cell.length_b   1.000
_cell.length_c   1.000
_cell.angle_alpha   90.00
_cell.angle_beta   90.00
_cell.angle_gamma   90.00
#
_symmetry.space_group_name_H-M   'P 1'
#
loop_
_entity.id
_entity.type
_entity.pdbx_description
1 polymer ?
#
loop_
_entity_poly.entity_id
_entity_poly.type
_entity_poly.pdbx_seq_one_letter_code
_entity_poly.pdbx_strand_id
1 'polypeptide(L)'
;MRDSGSTMSTAATPASASREAKPEVAQPYSEDDLPEFTPMPWKLREIRAAIPSRLFVRDTRRGLAWLGLDLLMAAVCWRAALHIDPTFRTRAAAHLLTPLGAAVARWACWTVYWWFQGLIFTGIWVIGHECGHGAFSASQYVCDLIGFTVHTLLWTPYFSWKISHHRHHCNHASMERDEVYVPKTRSDLGIPEERAHGHDHGHKIDYDEYFGDTPIYTLYMLVRQQLLAFPAYLLVNVSGQKRYPKWTNHFDPNSILFTKEQWGVVVMSNIGILAMVAIVRLACITWGAASVIKIYGIPWLCVTHWFIMITYLHHTDPELPHYRQPQWNFQRGAAATVDRDFLGWMGRFFLHDVAHYHVVHHFFPKMPFCQSPSFFFTFAFLPPPISSSHSSRSYPASGIPPPSDAHAGLGAIPPACPFSLIPGLRSAANHGEEATQYLQAFIGEHYHRSGKPIFKALWDNYNDCQFVEDTGDVLFYRDKKGQAVLRPAAEYRKSAGEGARGADPKKEEFEKETQIGKVAATKRAKANDQQSARSGPLKSESCADCNCMDQSSRCVDAGAELKTSHRPSSPELAVSPGGREQVLL
;
A
#
# COMPACT_ATOMS: atom_id res chain seq x y z
N MET A 1 -58.62 -70.36 25.59
CA MET A 1 -59.39 -69.64 24.55
C MET A 1 -58.79 -68.23 24.50
N ARG A 2 -58.01 -67.85 23.47
CA ARG A 2 -58.44 -67.20 22.21
C ARG A 2 -59.61 -66.24 22.45
N ASP A 3 -59.65 -64.99 22.02
CA ASP A 3 -58.89 -64.09 21.15
C ASP A 3 -59.50 -62.70 21.49
N SER A 4 -58.86 -61.54 21.43
CA SER A 4 -58.58 -60.82 20.19
C SER A 4 -58.10 -59.42 20.57
N GLY A 5 -57.08 -58.92 19.87
CA GLY A 5 -56.49 -57.60 20.07
C GLY A 5 -57.06 -56.52 19.15
N SER A 6 -56.70 -55.27 19.48
CA SER A 6 -56.49 -54.17 18.52
C SER A 6 -55.85 -52.99 19.25
N THR A 7 -54.56 -52.75 19.04
CA THR A 7 -53.94 -51.43 19.26
C THR A 7 -52.91 -51.18 18.17
N MET A 8 -53.09 -50.08 17.45
CA MET A 8 -52.23 -49.61 16.37
C MET A 8 -50.85 -49.19 16.88
N SER A 9 -49.85 -49.55 16.07
CA SER A 9 -48.42 -49.29 16.24
C SER A 9 -48.04 -47.88 15.79
N THR A 10 -47.34 -47.13 16.64
CA THR A 10 -46.46 -46.02 16.23
C THR A 10 -45.02 -46.42 16.50
N ALA A 11 -44.26 -46.64 15.44
CA ALA A 11 -42.85 -46.98 15.49
C ALA A 11 -42.01 -45.78 15.96
N ALA A 12 -41.30 -45.93 17.07
CA ALA A 12 -40.27 -45.01 17.52
C ALA A 12 -38.92 -45.43 16.90
N THR A 13 -38.30 -44.52 16.14
CA THR A 13 -36.93 -44.65 15.61
C THR A 13 -35.91 -44.54 16.75
N PRO A 14 -34.87 -45.39 16.81
CA PRO A 14 -33.89 -45.35 17.90
C PRO A 14 -32.95 -44.16 17.75
N ALA A 15 -32.69 -43.48 18.86
CA ALA A 15 -31.79 -42.34 18.97
C ALA A 15 -30.35 -42.71 18.55
N SER A 16 -29.80 -41.96 17.60
CA SER A 16 -28.39 -42.08 17.21
C SER A 16 -27.50 -41.51 18.32
N ALA A 17 -26.73 -42.39 18.97
CA ALA A 17 -25.65 -41.98 19.85
C ALA A 17 -24.64 -41.14 19.06
N SER A 18 -24.49 -39.87 19.44
CA SER A 18 -23.44 -38.98 18.97
C SER A 18 -22.08 -39.54 19.40
N ARG A 19 -21.27 -40.00 18.44
CA ARG A 19 -19.84 -40.24 18.65
C ARG A 19 -19.20 -38.91 19.04
N GLU A 20 -18.75 -38.80 20.29
CA GLU A 20 -17.83 -37.75 20.72
C GLU A 20 -16.63 -37.73 19.78
N ALA A 21 -16.43 -36.62 19.08
CA ALA A 21 -15.22 -36.36 18.33
C ALA A 21 -14.07 -36.22 19.34
N LYS A 22 -13.10 -37.14 19.23
CA LYS A 22 -11.86 -37.12 19.99
C LYS A 22 -11.16 -35.76 19.75
N PRO A 23 -10.67 -35.06 20.80
CA PRO A 23 -9.95 -33.81 20.61
C PRO A 23 -8.71 -34.08 19.75
N GLU A 24 -8.62 -33.39 18.62
CA GLU A 24 -7.42 -33.36 17.78
C GLU A 24 -6.29 -32.77 18.62
N VAL A 25 -5.30 -33.59 18.96
CA VAL A 25 -4.09 -33.13 19.65
C VAL A 25 -3.38 -32.20 18.69
N ALA A 26 -3.42 -30.90 18.96
CA ALA A 26 -2.71 -29.90 18.18
C ALA A 26 -1.24 -30.29 18.09
N GLN A 27 -0.73 -30.48 16.87
CA GLN A 27 0.69 -30.77 16.63
C GLN A 27 1.53 -29.64 17.24
N PRO A 28 2.65 -29.96 17.91
CA PRO A 28 3.56 -28.93 18.41
C PRO A 28 4.08 -28.10 17.23
N TYR A 29 4.03 -26.78 17.35
CA TYR A 29 4.57 -25.87 16.34
C TYR A 29 6.06 -26.14 16.11
N SER A 30 6.43 -26.28 14.83
CA SER A 30 7.81 -26.48 14.38
C SER A 30 8.03 -25.61 13.15
N GLU A 31 9.11 -24.82 13.15
CA GLU A 31 9.44 -23.99 11.99
C GLU A 31 9.78 -24.82 10.76
N ASP A 32 10.38 -26.00 10.92
CA ASP A 32 10.78 -26.83 9.78
C ASP A 32 9.60 -27.37 8.97
N ASP A 33 8.40 -27.42 9.58
CA ASP A 33 7.16 -27.87 8.94
C ASP A 33 6.46 -26.74 8.16
N LEU A 34 6.92 -25.50 8.28
CA LEU A 34 6.34 -24.36 7.56
C LEU A 34 6.64 -24.40 6.05
N PRO A 35 5.76 -23.87 5.20
CA PRO A 35 6.06 -23.67 3.78
C PRO A 35 7.30 -22.80 3.60
N GLU A 36 8.16 -23.20 2.67
CA GLU A 36 9.40 -22.51 2.38
C GLU A 36 9.18 -21.37 1.38
N PHE A 37 9.71 -20.20 1.71
CA PHE A 37 9.69 -19.01 0.86
C PHE A 37 11.05 -18.79 0.18
N THR A 38 11.01 -18.55 -1.13
CA THR A 38 12.15 -18.06 -1.90
C THR A 38 11.83 -16.68 -2.48
N PRO A 39 12.76 -15.72 -2.47
CA PRO A 39 12.53 -14.42 -3.09
C PRO A 39 12.43 -14.52 -4.61
N MET A 40 11.53 -13.73 -5.21
CA MET A 40 11.34 -13.72 -6.66
C MET A 40 12.65 -13.38 -7.42
N PRO A 41 12.92 -14.04 -8.57
CA PRO A 41 14.17 -13.86 -9.32
C PRO A 41 14.09 -12.82 -10.46
N TRP A 42 12.90 -12.44 -10.92
CA TRP A 42 12.74 -11.61 -12.12
C TRP A 42 13.22 -10.16 -11.91
N LYS A 43 13.64 -9.52 -13.01
CA LYS A 43 13.97 -8.09 -13.03
C LYS A 43 12.72 -7.27 -13.34
N LEU A 44 12.67 -6.03 -12.85
CA LEU A 44 11.55 -5.11 -13.08
C LEU A 44 11.19 -4.92 -14.57
N ARG A 45 12.19 -4.90 -15.46
CA ARG A 45 11.97 -4.77 -16.91
C ARG A 45 11.16 -5.92 -17.51
N GLU A 46 11.32 -7.13 -16.99
CA GLU A 46 10.65 -8.35 -17.48
C GLU A 46 9.19 -8.31 -17.06
N ILE A 47 8.96 -7.96 -15.79
CA ILE A 47 7.62 -7.74 -15.23
C ILE A 47 6.89 -6.62 -15.99
N ARG A 48 7.58 -5.50 -16.25
CA ARG A 48 7.01 -4.37 -17.01
C ARG A 48 6.64 -4.76 -18.44
N ALA A 49 7.42 -5.63 -19.08
CA ALA A 49 7.16 -6.10 -20.44
C ALA A 49 5.93 -7.01 -20.54
N ALA A 50 5.56 -7.68 -19.45
CA ALA A 50 4.35 -8.51 -19.40
C ALA A 50 3.05 -7.68 -19.38
N ILE A 51 3.12 -6.40 -18.98
CA ILE A 51 1.95 -5.53 -18.86
C ILE A 51 1.81 -4.62 -20.10
N PRO A 52 0.66 -4.63 -20.79
CA PRO A 52 0.45 -3.81 -21.98
C PRO A 52 0.72 -2.31 -21.77
N SER A 53 1.46 -1.69 -22.70
CA SER A 53 1.84 -0.27 -22.60
C SER A 53 0.66 0.71 -22.57
N ARG A 54 -0.46 0.35 -23.21
CA ARG A 54 -1.69 1.14 -23.18
C ARG A 54 -2.21 1.39 -21.76
N LEU A 55 -1.88 0.51 -20.81
CA LEU A 55 -2.36 0.63 -19.45
C LEU A 55 -1.66 1.73 -18.64
N PHE A 56 -0.58 2.29 -19.17
CA PHE A 56 0.20 3.35 -18.54
C PHE A 56 -0.12 4.75 -19.10
N VAL A 57 -1.15 4.84 -19.96
CA VAL A 57 -1.55 6.10 -20.60
C VAL A 57 -2.43 6.91 -19.64
N ARG A 58 -1.86 7.98 -19.10
CA ARG A 58 -2.53 8.87 -18.15
C ARG A 58 -3.49 9.81 -18.88
N ASP A 59 -4.75 9.84 -18.44
CA ASP A 59 -5.80 10.69 -19.01
C ASP A 59 -6.30 11.71 -17.99
N THR A 60 -5.81 12.95 -18.13
CA THR A 60 -6.16 14.07 -17.25
C THR A 60 -7.66 14.38 -17.26
N ARG A 61 -8.35 14.20 -18.39
CA ARG A 61 -9.79 14.53 -18.47
C ARG A 61 -10.61 13.53 -17.65
N ARG A 62 -10.25 12.25 -17.71
CA ARG A 62 -10.88 11.22 -16.88
C ARG A 62 -10.60 11.45 -15.40
N GLY A 63 -9.35 11.75 -15.03
CA GLY A 63 -9.01 12.10 -13.65
C GLY A 63 -9.81 13.29 -13.12
N LEU A 64 -9.95 14.36 -13.92
CA LEU A 64 -10.76 15.53 -13.56
C LEU A 64 -12.25 15.20 -13.44
N ALA A 65 -12.78 14.30 -14.26
CA ALA A 65 -14.18 13.87 -14.17
C ALA A 65 -14.45 13.11 -12.87
N TRP A 66 -13.55 12.22 -12.43
CA TRP A 66 -13.65 11.53 -11.14
C TRP A 66 -13.53 12.49 -9.96
N LEU A 67 -12.54 13.40 -9.99
CA LEU A 67 -12.43 14.43 -8.96
C LEU A 67 -13.70 15.30 -8.90
N GLY A 68 -14.25 15.68 -10.06
CA GLY A 68 -15.50 16.43 -10.13
C GLY A 68 -16.69 15.66 -9.55
N LEU A 69 -16.77 14.35 -9.80
CA LEU A 69 -17.79 13.47 -9.22
C LEU A 69 -17.65 13.39 -7.69
N ASP A 70 -16.44 13.18 -7.17
CA ASP A 70 -16.20 13.11 -5.73
C ASP A 70 -16.56 14.42 -5.02
N LEU A 71 -16.19 15.56 -5.61
CA LEU A 71 -16.53 16.89 -5.09
C LEU A 71 -18.06 17.13 -5.12
N LEU A 72 -18.73 16.68 -6.18
CA LEU A 72 -20.19 16.77 -6.28
C LEU A 72 -20.86 15.90 -5.20
N MET A 73 -20.43 14.64 -5.04
CA MET A 73 -20.94 13.76 -4.00
C MET A 73 -20.73 14.36 -2.61
N ALA A 74 -19.54 14.90 -2.34
CA ALA A 74 -19.23 15.56 -1.08
C ALA A 74 -20.16 16.76 -0.83
N ALA A 75 -20.40 17.59 -1.85
CA ALA A 75 -21.28 18.75 -1.73
C ALA A 75 -22.75 18.35 -1.49
N VAL A 76 -23.22 17.28 -2.15
CA VAL A 76 -24.58 16.76 -1.97
C VAL A 76 -24.76 16.18 -0.57
N CYS A 77 -23.83 15.36 -0.10
CA CYS A 77 -23.85 14.81 1.26
C CYS A 77 -23.78 15.92 2.32
N TRP A 78 -22.90 16.90 2.14
CA TRP A 78 -22.83 18.09 3.00
C TRP A 78 -24.17 18.83 3.04
N ARG A 79 -24.77 19.09 1.87
CA ARG A 79 -26.06 19.78 1.76
C ARG A 79 -27.17 19.02 2.49
N ALA A 80 -27.20 17.69 2.35
CA ALA A 80 -28.14 16.85 3.07
C ALA A 80 -27.92 16.91 4.60
N ALA A 81 -26.66 16.92 5.05
CA ALA A 81 -26.32 16.97 6.48
C ALA A 81 -26.84 18.25 7.17
N LEU A 82 -26.91 19.38 6.46
CA LEU A 82 -27.48 20.62 6.99
C LEU A 82 -28.96 20.50 7.38
N HIS A 83 -29.68 19.51 6.85
CA HIS A 83 -31.09 19.28 7.18
C HIS A 83 -31.29 18.31 8.34
N ILE A 84 -30.27 17.58 8.81
CA ILE A 84 -30.41 16.57 9.88
C ILE A 84 -30.89 17.22 11.18
N ASP A 85 -30.12 18.17 11.72
CA ASP A 85 -30.46 18.79 13.00
C ASP A 85 -31.78 19.59 12.97
N PRO A 86 -32.05 20.44 11.95
CA PRO A 86 -33.33 21.13 11.85
C PRO A 86 -34.54 20.19 11.80
N THR A 87 -34.43 19.06 11.10
CA THR A 87 -35.54 18.11 10.95
C THR A 87 -35.88 17.45 12.28
N PHE A 88 -34.88 16.86 12.94
CA PHE A 88 -35.11 16.05 14.15
C PHE A 88 -35.26 16.86 15.45
N ARG A 89 -34.91 18.16 15.43
CA ARG A 89 -35.14 19.05 16.59
C ARG A 89 -36.51 19.73 16.58
N THR A 90 -37.32 19.51 15.54
CA THR A 90 -38.67 20.06 15.49
C THR A 90 -39.61 19.36 16.48
N ARG A 91 -40.61 20.11 16.99
CA ARG A 91 -41.67 19.53 17.84
C ARG A 91 -42.46 18.46 17.07
N ALA A 92 -42.67 18.66 15.77
CA ALA A 92 -43.35 17.69 14.91
C ALA A 92 -42.64 16.33 14.88
N ALA A 93 -41.30 16.31 14.72
CA ALA A 93 -40.52 15.07 14.77
C ALA A 93 -40.62 14.39 16.14
N ALA A 94 -40.58 15.17 17.24
CA ALA A 94 -40.71 14.64 18.59
C ALA A 94 -42.11 14.06 18.88
N HIS A 95 -43.17 14.65 18.31
CA HIS A 95 -44.52 14.11 18.42
C HIS A 95 -44.71 12.83 17.58
N LEU A 96 -44.12 12.76 16.39
CA LEU A 96 -44.25 11.60 15.50
C LEU A 96 -43.43 10.39 15.98
N LEU A 97 -42.20 10.60 16.46
CA LEU A 97 -41.25 9.52 16.77
C LEU A 97 -40.97 9.33 18.27
N THR A 98 -41.63 10.09 19.14
CA THR A 98 -41.24 10.32 20.55
C THR A 98 -39.91 11.09 20.68
N PRO A 99 -39.64 11.76 21.83
CA PRO A 99 -38.39 12.46 22.04
C PRO A 99 -37.14 11.57 21.94
N LEU A 100 -37.21 10.34 22.47
CA LEU A 100 -36.11 9.38 22.40
C LEU A 100 -35.92 8.86 20.97
N GLY A 101 -37.00 8.50 20.28
CA GLY A 101 -36.92 8.01 18.90
C GLY A 101 -36.40 9.08 17.93
N ALA A 102 -36.81 10.33 18.09
CA ALA A 102 -36.27 11.45 17.30
C ALA A 102 -34.76 11.65 17.56
N ALA A 103 -34.30 11.48 18.81
CA ALA A 103 -32.88 11.59 19.14
C ALA A 103 -32.05 10.44 18.53
N VAL A 104 -32.54 9.20 18.62
CA VAL A 104 -31.89 8.02 18.01
C VAL A 104 -31.82 8.17 16.50
N ALA A 105 -32.93 8.53 15.85
CA ALA A 105 -32.98 8.75 14.40
C ALA A 105 -32.01 9.86 13.95
N ARG A 106 -31.93 10.97 14.70
CA ARG A 106 -30.99 12.06 14.42
C ARG A 106 -29.54 11.56 14.40
N TRP A 107 -29.14 10.82 15.43
CA TRP A 107 -27.76 10.33 15.52
C TRP A 107 -27.48 9.20 14.52
N ALA A 108 -28.46 8.36 14.19
CA ALA A 108 -28.34 7.40 13.11
C ALA A 108 -28.09 8.09 11.76
N CYS A 109 -28.81 9.17 11.45
CA CYS A 109 -28.55 9.98 10.25
C CYS A 109 -27.15 10.60 10.25
N TRP A 110 -26.66 11.07 11.40
CA TRP A 110 -25.28 11.58 11.52
C TRP A 110 -24.25 10.47 11.27
N THR A 111 -24.43 9.27 11.82
CA THR A 111 -23.53 8.13 11.57
C THR A 111 -23.50 7.73 10.10
N VAL A 112 -24.67 7.67 9.44
CA VAL A 112 -24.75 7.41 8.00
C VAL A 112 -24.01 8.48 7.20
N TYR A 113 -24.21 9.76 7.54
CA TYR A 113 -23.47 10.85 6.92
C TYR A 113 -21.95 10.70 7.11
N TRP A 114 -21.48 10.45 8.34
CA TRP A 114 -20.05 10.31 8.63
C TRP A 114 -19.41 9.15 7.87
N TRP A 115 -20.12 8.02 7.75
CA TRP A 115 -19.65 6.88 6.98
C TRP A 115 -19.42 7.23 5.51
N PHE A 116 -20.45 7.74 4.83
CA PHE A 116 -20.36 8.04 3.39
C PHE A 116 -19.48 9.25 3.10
N GLN A 117 -19.61 10.33 3.87
CA GLN A 117 -18.77 11.52 3.70
C GLN A 117 -17.29 11.19 3.97
N GLY A 118 -17.02 10.32 4.95
CA GLY A 118 -15.67 9.83 5.23
C GLY A 118 -15.08 9.04 4.06
N LEU A 119 -15.85 8.14 3.44
CA LEU A 119 -15.41 7.40 2.25
C LEU A 119 -15.16 8.34 1.07
N ILE A 120 -16.07 9.29 0.81
CA ILE A 120 -15.90 10.28 -0.27
C ILE A 120 -14.65 11.13 -0.05
N PHE A 121 -14.43 11.63 1.18
CA PHE A 121 -13.20 12.37 1.50
C PHE A 121 -11.95 11.51 1.36
N THR A 122 -12.03 10.22 1.66
CA THR A 122 -10.92 9.29 1.44
C THR A 122 -10.65 9.10 -0.06
N GLY A 123 -11.69 9.04 -0.90
CA GLY A 123 -11.56 9.05 -2.36
C GLY A 123 -10.84 10.30 -2.88
N ILE A 124 -11.24 11.48 -2.41
CA ILE A 124 -10.56 12.75 -2.72
C ILE A 124 -9.09 12.72 -2.25
N TRP A 125 -8.82 12.15 -1.07
CA TRP A 125 -7.47 11.97 -0.57
C TRP A 125 -6.64 11.04 -1.47
N VAL A 126 -7.23 9.94 -1.95
CA VAL A 126 -6.62 9.01 -2.91
C VAL A 126 -6.27 9.74 -4.21
N ILE A 127 -7.15 10.59 -4.75
CA ILE A 127 -6.81 11.43 -5.92
C ILE A 127 -5.55 12.27 -5.67
N GLY A 128 -5.41 12.86 -4.48
CA GLY A 128 -4.19 13.58 -4.11
C GLY A 128 -2.95 12.67 -4.02
N HIS A 129 -3.10 11.44 -3.54
CA HIS A 129 -2.05 10.42 -3.55
C HIS A 129 -1.62 10.06 -4.98
N GLU A 130 -2.57 9.85 -5.89
CA GLU A 130 -2.32 9.58 -7.32
C GLU A 130 -1.62 10.75 -8.03
N CYS A 131 -1.95 11.99 -7.64
CA CYS A 131 -1.23 13.17 -8.07
C CYS A 131 0.23 13.16 -7.57
N GLY A 132 0.47 12.71 -6.34
CA GLY A 132 1.80 12.54 -5.75
C GLY A 132 2.70 11.62 -6.58
N HIS A 133 2.14 10.56 -7.18
CA HIS A 133 2.86 9.69 -8.10
C HIS A 133 2.99 10.22 -9.52
N GLY A 134 2.13 11.18 -9.89
CA GLY A 134 2.01 11.64 -11.28
C GLY A 134 1.21 10.68 -12.16
N ALA A 135 0.36 9.83 -11.55
CA ALA A 135 -0.58 8.92 -12.23
C ALA A 135 -1.82 9.66 -12.73
N PHE A 136 -2.21 10.75 -12.08
CA PHE A 136 -3.41 11.53 -12.42
C PHE A 136 -3.32 12.24 -13.79
N SER A 137 -2.15 12.75 -14.15
CA SER A 137 -1.93 13.55 -15.37
C SER A 137 -0.53 13.37 -15.91
N ALA A 138 -0.36 13.53 -17.22
CA ALA A 138 0.97 13.60 -17.83
C ALA A 138 1.77 14.84 -17.39
N SER A 139 1.07 15.92 -16.99
CA SER A 139 1.69 17.14 -16.47
C SER A 139 1.83 17.07 -14.95
N GLN A 140 3.07 17.04 -14.46
CA GLN A 140 3.35 17.06 -13.03
C GLN A 140 2.87 18.36 -12.38
N TYR A 141 2.86 19.49 -13.09
CA TYR A 141 2.30 20.74 -12.58
C TYR A 141 0.81 20.61 -12.25
N VAL A 142 0.03 19.97 -13.13
CA VAL A 142 -1.40 19.72 -12.89
C VAL A 142 -1.60 18.81 -11.68
N CYS A 143 -0.80 17.74 -11.59
CA CYS A 143 -0.80 16.86 -10.43
C CYS A 143 -0.48 17.63 -9.15
N ASP A 144 0.59 18.43 -9.14
CA ASP A 144 1.02 19.14 -7.94
C ASP A 144 0.00 20.20 -7.52
N LEU A 145 -0.64 20.91 -8.46
CA LEU A 145 -1.70 21.88 -8.16
C LEU A 145 -2.92 21.20 -7.51
N ILE A 146 -3.42 20.13 -8.12
CA ILE A 146 -4.59 19.40 -7.63
C ILE A 146 -4.28 18.72 -6.31
N GLY A 147 -3.18 17.97 -6.27
CA GLY A 147 -2.70 17.25 -5.08
C GLY A 147 -2.50 18.20 -3.91
N PHE A 148 -1.78 19.31 -4.09
CA PHE A 148 -1.59 20.33 -3.05
C PHE A 148 -2.93 20.85 -2.53
N THR A 149 -3.88 21.14 -3.41
CA THR A 149 -5.19 21.67 -3.02
C THR A 149 -5.97 20.66 -2.19
N VAL A 150 -6.17 19.44 -2.70
CA VAL A 150 -7.03 18.44 -2.05
C VAL A 150 -6.41 17.89 -0.76
N HIS A 151 -5.09 17.65 -0.74
CA HIS A 151 -4.40 17.20 0.47
C HIS A 151 -4.35 18.28 1.54
N THR A 152 -4.16 19.55 1.18
CA THR A 152 -4.24 20.65 2.15
C THR A 152 -5.61 20.72 2.82
N LEU A 153 -6.70 20.60 2.03
CA LEU A 153 -8.08 20.58 2.54
C LEU A 153 -8.38 19.35 3.42
N LEU A 154 -7.51 18.33 3.41
CA LEU A 154 -7.61 17.12 4.21
C LEU A 154 -6.43 16.96 5.19
N TRP A 155 -5.79 18.08 5.56
CA TRP A 155 -4.72 18.15 6.56
C TRP A 155 -3.45 17.33 6.25
N THR A 156 -3.19 17.06 4.98
CA THR A 156 -1.99 16.37 4.52
C THR A 156 -1.02 17.38 3.90
N PRO A 157 0.22 17.55 4.43
CA PRO A 157 1.21 18.44 3.84
C PRO A 157 1.74 17.84 2.54
N TYR A 158 1.10 18.19 1.42
CA TYR A 158 1.23 17.48 0.13
C TYR A 158 2.67 17.19 -0.30
N PHE A 159 3.54 18.19 -0.42
CA PHE A 159 4.90 17.96 -0.93
C PHE A 159 5.75 17.19 0.08
N SER A 160 5.62 17.51 1.37
CA SER A 160 6.34 16.79 2.43
C SER A 160 5.99 15.31 2.43
N TRP A 161 4.69 14.99 2.41
CA TRP A 161 4.19 13.63 2.39
C TRP A 161 4.47 12.93 1.06
N LYS A 162 4.36 13.64 -0.09
CA LYS A 162 4.73 13.11 -1.41
C LYS A 162 6.18 12.62 -1.45
N ILE A 163 7.11 13.35 -0.83
CA ILE A 163 8.53 12.97 -0.79
C ILE A 163 8.76 11.72 0.06
N SER A 164 8.24 11.68 1.29
CA SER A 164 8.41 10.51 2.16
C SER A 164 7.67 9.28 1.61
N HIS A 165 6.48 9.47 1.05
CA HIS A 165 5.72 8.41 0.40
C HIS A 165 6.42 7.85 -0.84
N HIS A 166 7.05 8.71 -1.66
CA HIS A 166 7.86 8.25 -2.78
C HIS A 166 9.06 7.40 -2.31
N ARG A 167 9.71 7.79 -1.21
CA ARG A 167 10.80 7.03 -0.60
C ARG A 167 10.32 5.68 -0.05
N HIS A 168 9.14 5.62 0.55
CA HIS A 168 8.48 4.36 0.93
C HIS A 168 8.30 3.44 -0.29
N HIS A 169 7.67 3.91 -1.37
CA HIS A 169 7.51 3.09 -2.59
C HIS A 169 8.84 2.64 -3.19
N CYS A 170 9.89 3.46 -3.12
CA CYS A 170 11.21 3.08 -3.61
C CYS A 170 11.93 2.06 -2.72
N ASN A 171 11.54 1.93 -1.45
CA ASN A 171 12.26 1.15 -0.44
C ASN A 171 11.38 0.14 0.33
N HIS A 172 10.13 -0.08 -0.11
CA HIS A 172 9.15 -0.88 0.62
C HIS A 172 9.72 -2.26 1.00
N ALA A 173 9.43 -2.70 2.22
CA ALA A 173 9.92 -3.94 2.84
C ALA A 173 11.44 -4.04 3.02
N SER A 174 12.20 -2.95 2.85
CA SER A 174 13.60 -2.87 3.31
C SER A 174 13.66 -2.53 4.79
N MET A 175 14.31 -3.38 5.59
CA MET A 175 14.52 -3.09 7.01
C MET A 175 15.30 -1.79 7.26
N GLU A 176 16.20 -1.42 6.35
CA GLU A 176 17.13 -0.29 6.53
C GLU A 176 16.67 1.01 5.86
N ARG A 177 15.80 0.93 4.84
CA ARG A 177 15.48 2.07 3.97
C ARG A 177 14.00 2.40 3.85
N ASP A 178 13.08 1.51 4.22
CA ASP A 178 11.66 1.84 4.17
C ASP A 178 11.32 2.96 5.16
N GLU A 179 10.34 3.81 4.84
CA GLU A 179 10.00 5.00 5.62
C GLU A 179 8.85 4.77 6.62
N VAL A 180 8.07 3.70 6.43
CA VAL A 180 6.84 3.44 7.21
C VAL A 180 6.58 1.94 7.26
N TYR A 181 5.89 1.47 8.31
CA TYR A 181 5.61 0.05 8.57
C TYR A 181 6.85 -0.84 8.76
N VAL A 182 8.00 -0.26 9.14
CA VAL A 182 9.19 -1.05 9.48
C VAL A 182 8.90 -1.92 10.71
N PRO A 183 8.99 -3.25 10.62
CA PRO A 183 8.75 -4.14 11.74
C PRO A 183 9.73 -3.86 12.89
N LYS A 184 9.26 -4.09 14.12
CA LYS A 184 10.16 -4.15 15.27
C LYS A 184 10.91 -5.47 15.24
N THR A 185 12.20 -5.46 15.55
CA THR A 185 12.95 -6.68 15.74
C THR A 185 12.74 -7.24 17.15
N ARG A 186 13.22 -8.46 17.39
CA ARG A 186 13.22 -9.12 18.70
C ARG A 186 13.92 -8.25 19.76
N SER A 187 15.14 -7.77 19.48
CA SER A 187 15.89 -6.89 20.39
C SER A 187 15.21 -5.55 20.67
N ASP A 188 14.45 -5.02 19.71
CA ASP A 188 13.69 -3.78 19.91
C ASP A 188 12.58 -3.87 20.96
N LEU A 189 12.10 -5.10 21.21
CA LEU A 189 11.11 -5.41 22.23
C LEU A 189 11.74 -5.95 23.53
N GLY A 190 13.07 -6.10 23.56
CA GLY A 190 13.79 -6.68 24.70
C GLY A 190 13.55 -8.18 24.87
N ILE A 191 13.06 -8.87 23.83
CA ILE A 191 12.81 -10.31 23.88
C ILE A 191 14.17 -11.04 23.71
N PRO A 192 14.52 -12.03 24.53
CA PRO A 192 15.78 -12.76 24.39
C PRO A 192 15.79 -13.68 23.17
N GLU A 193 16.99 -14.01 22.66
CA GLU A 193 17.14 -15.05 21.64
C GLU A 193 16.85 -16.44 22.22
N GLU A 194 16.10 -17.26 21.48
CA GLU A 194 15.91 -18.67 21.80
C GLU A 194 17.23 -19.41 21.52
N ARG A 195 18.08 -19.58 22.55
CA ARG A 195 19.36 -20.27 22.38
C ARG A 195 19.14 -21.72 21.95
N ALA A 196 19.45 -22.01 20.69
CA ALA A 196 19.71 -23.37 20.23
C ALA A 196 21.08 -23.83 20.76
N HIS A 197 21.08 -24.93 21.52
CA HIS A 197 22.23 -25.72 21.98
C HIS A 197 22.78 -25.45 23.39
N GLY A 198 22.57 -26.44 24.26
CA GLY A 198 23.54 -26.84 25.28
C GLY A 198 22.99 -26.92 26.70
N HIS A 199 22.56 -28.11 27.11
CA HIS A 199 22.49 -28.67 28.49
C HIS A 199 21.88 -27.87 29.65
N ASP A 200 21.42 -26.64 29.44
CA ASP A 200 20.60 -25.90 30.39
C ASP A 200 19.14 -26.06 29.95
N HIS A 201 18.24 -26.35 30.88
CA HIS A 201 16.83 -26.55 30.57
C HIS A 201 16.29 -25.27 29.94
N GLY A 202 16.15 -25.29 28.60
CA GLY A 202 15.79 -24.14 27.79
C GLY A 202 14.59 -23.42 28.38
N HIS A 203 14.82 -22.21 28.90
CA HIS A 203 13.74 -21.32 29.27
C HIS A 203 12.97 -20.99 27.99
N LYS A 204 11.89 -21.73 27.74
CA LYS A 204 10.91 -21.42 26.71
C LYS A 204 10.40 -20.01 27.01
N ILE A 205 10.53 -19.11 26.05
CA ILE A 205 10.10 -17.71 26.20
C ILE A 205 8.61 -17.70 26.49
N ASP A 206 8.23 -17.07 27.61
CA ASP A 206 6.84 -16.82 27.92
C ASP A 206 6.39 -15.54 27.21
N TYR A 207 5.86 -15.70 25.99
CA TYR A 207 5.42 -14.55 25.20
C TYR A 207 4.21 -13.84 25.81
N ASP A 208 3.48 -14.46 26.75
CA ASP A 208 2.38 -13.79 27.47
C ASP A 208 2.91 -12.66 28.37
N GLU A 209 4.18 -12.69 28.80
CA GLU A 209 4.81 -11.58 29.52
C GLU A 209 4.94 -10.32 28.64
N TYR A 210 5.19 -10.52 27.34
CA TYR A 210 5.43 -9.43 26.38
C TYR A 210 4.14 -8.96 25.69
N PHE A 211 3.22 -9.89 25.41
CA PHE A 211 2.06 -9.65 24.55
C PHE A 211 0.72 -10.09 25.14
N GLY A 212 0.68 -10.48 26.42
CA GLY A 212 -0.51 -10.90 27.18
C GLY A 212 -1.53 -9.77 27.44
N ASP A 213 -1.82 -8.99 26.41
CA ASP A 213 -2.79 -7.90 26.43
C ASP A 213 -4.22 -8.43 26.37
N THR A 214 -5.09 -7.83 27.18
CA THR A 214 -6.54 -8.10 27.10
C THR A 214 -7.11 -7.68 25.74
N PRO A 215 -8.15 -8.36 25.21
CA PRO A 215 -8.79 -7.97 23.96
C PRO A 215 -9.29 -6.52 23.94
N ILE A 216 -9.73 -5.99 25.09
CA ILE A 216 -10.20 -4.61 25.18
C ILE A 216 -9.06 -3.59 25.06
N TYR A 217 -7.87 -3.90 25.60
CA TYR A 217 -6.68 -3.08 25.41
C TYR A 217 -6.20 -3.12 23.96
N THR A 218 -6.21 -4.31 23.35
CA THR A 218 -5.90 -4.49 21.92
C THR A 218 -6.83 -3.63 21.05
N LEU A 219 -8.15 -3.68 21.30
CA LEU A 219 -9.13 -2.86 20.60
C LEU A 219 -8.87 -1.35 20.80
N TYR A 220 -8.56 -0.93 22.02
CA TYR A 220 -8.21 0.45 22.31
C TYR A 220 -6.97 0.91 21.52
N MET A 221 -5.93 0.07 21.46
CA MET A 221 -4.72 0.38 20.71
C MET A 221 -4.96 0.43 19.20
N LEU A 222 -5.80 -0.46 18.67
CA LEU A 222 -6.26 -0.42 17.29
C LEU A 222 -7.02 0.88 17.00
N VAL A 223 -8.03 1.24 17.79
CA VAL A 223 -8.79 2.49 17.59
C VAL A 223 -7.85 3.71 17.65
N ARG A 224 -6.90 3.72 18.59
CA ARG A 224 -5.87 4.78 18.68
C ARG A 224 -5.01 4.84 17.41
N GLN A 225 -4.54 3.70 16.90
CA GLN A 225 -3.76 3.63 15.67
C GLN A 225 -4.56 4.18 14.49
N GLN A 226 -5.80 3.71 14.31
CA GLN A 226 -6.65 4.11 13.20
C GLN A 226 -6.93 5.63 13.19
N LEU A 227 -7.09 6.25 14.36
CA LEU A 227 -7.45 7.67 14.46
C LEU A 227 -6.25 8.62 14.56
N LEU A 228 -5.10 8.16 15.06
CA LEU A 228 -3.98 9.05 15.41
C LEU A 228 -2.66 8.69 14.73
N ALA A 229 -2.52 7.52 14.09
CA ALA A 229 -1.24 7.12 13.52
C ALA A 229 -0.75 8.06 12.42
N PHE A 230 -1.64 8.51 11.53
CA PHE A 230 -1.22 9.40 10.43
C PHE A 230 -0.80 10.79 10.93
N PRO A 231 -1.57 11.51 11.77
CA PRO A 231 -1.07 12.73 12.41
C PRO A 231 0.25 12.52 13.18
N ALA A 232 0.39 11.41 13.91
CA ALA A 232 1.61 11.10 14.63
C ALA A 232 2.80 10.82 13.69
N TYR A 233 2.59 10.16 12.56
CA TYR A 233 3.60 9.99 11.52
C TYR A 233 4.07 11.35 10.97
N LEU A 234 3.14 12.26 10.68
CA LEU A 234 3.47 13.60 10.18
C LEU A 234 4.24 14.42 11.23
N LEU A 235 3.83 14.38 12.50
CA LEU A 235 4.37 15.21 13.57
C LEU A 235 5.66 14.68 14.19
N VAL A 236 5.85 13.36 14.26
CA VAL A 236 6.97 12.74 14.99
C VAL A 236 7.48 11.43 14.35
N ASN A 237 7.09 11.13 13.10
CA ASN A 237 7.56 9.98 12.32
C ASN A 237 7.36 8.62 13.02
N VAL A 238 6.23 8.45 13.73
CA VAL A 238 5.84 7.15 14.31
C VAL A 238 5.78 6.08 13.22
N SER A 239 6.32 4.89 13.51
CA SER A 239 6.47 3.74 12.59
C SER A 239 7.51 3.89 11.46
N GLY A 240 8.27 5.00 11.45
CA GLY A 240 9.38 5.15 10.52
C GLY A 240 10.71 4.64 11.06
N GLN A 241 11.79 4.93 10.33
CA GLN A 241 13.14 4.43 10.63
C GLN A 241 13.66 4.82 12.00
N LYS A 242 14.17 3.82 12.74
CA LYS A 242 14.71 4.01 14.10
C LYS A 242 16.01 4.79 14.15
N ARG A 243 16.77 4.76 13.06
CA ARG A 243 18.01 5.54 12.90
C ARG A 243 17.76 7.04 12.75
N TYR A 244 16.51 7.45 12.48
CA TYR A 244 16.22 8.87 12.36
C TYR A 244 16.28 9.56 13.73
N PRO A 245 16.78 10.81 13.79
CA PRO A 245 16.79 11.57 15.03
C PRO A 245 15.40 11.66 15.65
N LYS A 246 15.34 11.68 16.98
CA LYS A 246 14.09 11.97 17.70
C LYS A 246 13.51 13.30 17.21
N TRP A 247 12.19 13.37 17.09
CA TRP A 247 11.43 14.53 16.57
C TRP A 247 11.54 14.78 15.07
N THR A 248 12.04 13.81 14.30
CA THR A 248 11.89 13.80 12.84
C THR A 248 10.42 13.96 12.47
N ASN A 249 10.12 14.89 11.57
CA ASN A 249 8.76 15.24 11.20
C ASN A 249 8.67 15.80 9.77
N HIS A 250 7.44 15.96 9.27
CA HIS A 250 7.16 16.36 7.90
C HIS A 250 7.02 17.88 7.72
N PHE A 251 7.12 18.66 8.79
CA PHE A 251 6.92 20.11 8.79
C PHE A 251 8.24 20.88 8.90
N ASP A 252 9.31 20.28 9.42
CA ASP A 252 10.65 20.89 9.45
C ASP A 252 11.34 20.70 8.08
N PRO A 253 11.58 21.79 7.31
CA PRO A 253 12.28 21.70 6.03
C PRO A 253 13.72 21.19 6.12
N ASN A 254 14.33 21.18 7.32
CA ASN A 254 15.66 20.65 7.57
C ASN A 254 15.65 19.22 8.12
N SER A 255 14.47 18.59 8.18
CA SER A 255 14.30 17.19 8.59
C SER A 255 15.12 16.25 7.69
N ILE A 256 15.59 15.14 8.26
CA ILE A 256 16.33 14.07 7.55
C ILE A 256 15.51 13.45 6.39
N LEU A 257 14.19 13.66 6.41
CA LEU A 257 13.26 13.25 5.36
C LEU A 257 13.48 14.02 4.05
N PHE A 258 14.15 15.18 4.08
CA PHE A 258 14.24 16.08 2.95
C PHE A 258 15.68 16.43 2.57
N THR A 259 15.88 16.65 1.29
CA THR A 259 17.12 17.22 0.74
C THR A 259 17.06 18.74 0.75
N LYS A 260 18.21 19.42 0.61
CA LYS A 260 18.27 20.89 0.62
C LYS A 260 17.49 21.50 -0.55
N GLU A 261 17.44 20.80 -1.68
CA GLU A 261 16.74 21.19 -2.88
C GLU A 261 15.20 21.14 -2.70
N GLN A 262 14.72 20.34 -1.76
CA GLN A 262 13.29 20.18 -1.45
C GLN A 262 12.77 21.18 -0.41
N TRP A 263 13.64 21.99 0.17
CA TRP A 263 13.28 22.93 1.25
C TRP A 263 12.07 23.82 0.89
N GLY A 264 12.08 24.40 -0.33
CA GLY A 264 11.02 25.32 -0.76
C GLY A 264 9.64 24.67 -0.87
N VAL A 265 9.57 23.43 -1.34
CA VAL A 265 8.29 22.72 -1.49
C VAL A 265 7.73 22.25 -0.14
N VAL A 266 8.59 21.96 0.85
CA VAL A 266 8.17 21.70 2.24
C VAL A 266 7.55 22.96 2.84
N VAL A 267 8.18 24.13 2.66
CA VAL A 267 7.62 25.40 3.11
C VAL A 267 6.26 25.70 2.47
N MET A 268 6.07 25.41 1.17
CA MET A 268 4.76 25.53 0.54
C MET A 268 3.70 24.64 1.21
N SER A 269 4.05 23.41 1.58
CA SER A 269 3.13 22.52 2.32
C SER A 269 2.74 23.12 3.68
N ASN A 270 3.70 23.70 4.40
CA ASN A 270 3.43 24.37 5.68
C ASN A 270 2.50 25.58 5.51
N ILE A 271 2.69 26.37 4.46
CA ILE A 271 1.80 27.49 4.13
C ILE A 271 0.38 26.98 3.87
N GLY A 272 0.22 25.89 3.13
CA GLY A 272 -1.08 25.24 2.90
C GLY A 272 -1.75 24.84 4.22
N ILE A 273 -1.02 24.17 5.12
CA ILE A 273 -1.54 23.75 6.42
C ILE A 273 -1.91 24.96 7.29
N LEU A 274 -1.10 26.02 7.33
CA LEU A 274 -1.43 27.25 8.03
C LEU A 274 -2.68 27.94 7.47
N ALA A 275 -2.85 27.93 6.14
CA ALA A 275 -4.07 28.41 5.51
C ALA A 275 -5.29 27.58 5.92
N MET A 276 -5.16 26.24 5.99
CA MET A 276 -6.24 25.38 6.46
C MET A 276 -6.60 25.62 7.93
N VAL A 277 -5.60 25.85 8.80
CA VAL A 277 -5.83 26.28 10.19
C VAL A 277 -6.66 27.56 10.24
N ALA A 278 -6.32 28.57 9.42
CA ALA A 278 -7.08 29.81 9.36
C ALA A 278 -8.52 29.60 8.86
N ILE A 279 -8.71 28.79 7.79
CA ILE A 279 -10.03 28.47 7.24
C ILE A 279 -10.91 27.79 8.28
N VAL A 280 -10.40 26.77 8.97
CA VAL A 280 -11.18 26.04 10.00
C VAL A 280 -11.45 26.92 11.21
N ARG A 281 -10.48 27.76 11.62
CA ARG A 281 -10.70 28.73 12.69
C ARG A 281 -11.84 29.70 12.35
N LEU A 282 -11.83 30.25 11.14
CA LEU A 282 -12.89 31.14 10.65
C LEU A 282 -14.24 30.42 10.62
N ALA A 283 -14.29 29.20 10.07
CA ALA A 283 -15.50 28.37 10.04
C ALA A 283 -16.06 28.09 11.46
N CYS A 284 -15.19 27.84 12.43
CA CYS A 284 -15.58 27.62 13.82
C CYS A 284 -16.15 28.90 14.46
N ILE A 285 -15.61 30.08 14.14
CA ILE A 285 -16.13 31.37 14.62
C ILE A 285 -17.48 31.68 13.98
N THR A 286 -17.68 31.37 12.70
CA THR A 286 -18.91 31.71 11.96
C THR A 286 -20.07 30.75 12.22
N TRP A 287 -19.79 29.44 12.33
CA TRP A 287 -20.83 28.39 12.38
C TRP A 287 -20.84 27.58 13.69
N GLY A 288 -19.88 27.87 14.58
CA GLY A 288 -19.69 27.15 15.83
C GLY A 288 -18.89 25.86 15.66
N ALA A 289 -17.97 25.61 16.60
CA ALA A 289 -17.06 24.47 16.55
C ALA A 289 -17.79 23.11 16.47
N ALA A 290 -18.90 22.94 17.21
CA ALA A 290 -19.67 21.70 17.18
C ALA A 290 -20.25 21.37 15.78
N SER A 291 -20.65 22.39 15.02
CA SER A 291 -21.15 22.21 13.64
C SER A 291 -20.02 21.80 12.71
N VAL A 292 -18.87 22.50 12.80
CA VAL A 292 -17.68 22.19 11.99
C VAL A 292 -17.15 20.79 12.29
N ILE A 293 -17.11 20.38 13.55
CA ILE A 293 -16.70 19.02 13.95
C ILE A 293 -17.63 17.97 13.34
N LYS A 294 -18.95 18.13 13.46
CA LYS A 294 -19.90 17.14 12.91
C LYS A 294 -19.85 17.06 11.38
N ILE A 295 -19.76 18.21 10.71
CA ILE A 295 -19.90 18.25 9.25
C ILE A 295 -18.57 17.96 8.55
N TYR A 296 -17.45 18.42 9.08
CA TYR A 296 -16.13 18.30 8.45
C TYR A 296 -15.14 17.50 9.30
N GLY A 297 -15.05 17.78 10.61
CA GLY A 297 -14.04 17.17 11.48
C GLY A 297 -14.15 15.65 11.62
N ILE A 298 -15.35 15.11 11.83
CA ILE A 298 -15.58 13.67 11.93
C ILE A 298 -15.35 12.97 10.59
N PRO A 299 -15.89 13.45 9.44
CA PRO A 299 -15.53 12.89 8.14
C PRO A 299 -14.03 12.92 7.84
N TRP A 300 -13.31 13.98 8.26
CA TRP A 300 -11.85 14.01 8.16
C TRP A 300 -11.17 12.97 9.06
N LEU A 301 -11.66 12.74 10.28
CA LEU A 301 -11.19 11.62 11.11
C LEU A 301 -11.47 10.26 10.43
N CYS A 302 -12.54 10.13 9.65
CA CYS A 302 -12.73 8.92 8.85
C CYS A 302 -11.66 8.78 7.75
N VAL A 303 -11.16 9.88 7.17
CA VAL A 303 -10.02 9.81 6.23
C VAL A 303 -8.81 9.19 6.88
N THR A 304 -8.44 9.61 8.09
CA THR A 304 -7.29 8.99 8.78
C THR A 304 -7.52 7.51 9.06
N HIS A 305 -8.75 7.13 9.42
CA HIS A 305 -9.11 5.73 9.67
C HIS A 305 -8.97 4.89 8.42
N TRP A 306 -9.63 5.28 7.33
CA TRP A 306 -9.63 4.51 6.10
C TRP A 306 -8.24 4.46 5.47
N PHE A 307 -7.53 5.60 5.42
CA PHE A 307 -6.16 5.64 4.94
C PHE A 307 -5.25 4.67 5.71
N ILE A 308 -5.23 4.76 7.04
CA ILE A 308 -4.38 3.89 7.88
C ILE A 308 -4.78 2.43 7.76
N MET A 309 -6.08 2.12 7.68
CA MET A 309 -6.54 0.75 7.49
C MET A 309 -6.08 0.19 6.13
N ILE A 310 -6.26 0.97 5.05
CA ILE A 310 -5.81 0.57 3.71
C ILE A 310 -4.32 0.29 3.76
N THR A 311 -3.49 1.25 4.13
CA THR A 311 -2.04 1.06 4.07
C THR A 311 -1.57 -0.04 5.04
N TYR A 312 -2.04 -0.05 6.29
CA TYR A 312 -1.65 -1.11 7.23
C TYR A 312 -1.96 -2.52 6.70
N LEU A 313 -3.17 -2.73 6.18
CA LEU A 313 -3.57 -4.06 5.72
C LEU A 313 -2.85 -4.52 4.46
N HIS A 314 -2.43 -3.61 3.59
CA HIS A 314 -1.70 -3.97 2.38
C HIS A 314 -0.20 -4.12 2.60
N HIS A 315 0.33 -3.56 3.69
CA HIS A 315 1.76 -3.56 4.02
C HIS A 315 2.15 -4.51 5.17
N THR A 316 1.18 -4.95 5.97
CA THR A 316 1.42 -5.77 7.15
C THR A 316 0.54 -7.00 7.06
N ASP A 317 1.16 -8.16 6.87
CA ASP A 317 0.52 -9.47 6.89
C ASP A 317 1.58 -10.54 7.23
N PRO A 318 1.26 -11.62 7.96
CA PRO A 318 2.24 -12.65 8.33
C PRO A 318 2.94 -13.31 7.14
N GLU A 319 2.28 -13.34 5.97
CA GLU A 319 2.83 -13.96 4.76
C GLU A 319 3.78 -13.03 3.98
N LEU A 320 3.90 -11.75 4.37
CA LEU A 320 4.72 -10.79 3.64
C LEU A 320 6.18 -10.81 4.13
N PRO A 321 7.14 -10.97 3.21
CA PRO A 321 8.56 -10.96 3.54
C PRO A 321 9.08 -9.54 3.77
N HIS A 322 10.03 -9.41 4.69
CA HIS A 322 10.86 -8.22 4.86
C HIS A 322 12.30 -8.59 4.53
N TYR A 323 13.04 -7.67 3.92
CA TYR A 323 14.36 -7.95 3.37
C TYR A 323 15.41 -7.05 3.99
N ARG A 324 16.60 -7.64 4.23
CA ARG A 324 17.82 -6.89 4.47
C ARG A 324 18.56 -6.62 3.17
N GLN A 325 19.53 -5.71 3.23
CA GLN A 325 20.39 -5.29 2.12
C GLN A 325 20.77 -6.37 1.08
N PRO A 326 21.32 -7.55 1.45
CA PRO A 326 21.78 -8.53 0.44
C PRO A 326 20.65 -9.11 -0.41
N GLN A 327 19.41 -9.11 0.08
CA GLN A 327 18.25 -9.69 -0.61
C GLN A 327 17.22 -8.66 -1.06
N TRP A 328 17.29 -7.42 -0.57
CA TRP A 328 16.35 -6.40 -0.98
C TRP A 328 16.67 -5.89 -2.40
N ASN A 329 15.63 -5.78 -3.22
CA ASN A 329 15.61 -4.97 -4.43
C ASN A 329 14.20 -4.42 -4.63
N PHE A 330 14.04 -3.45 -5.54
CA PHE A 330 12.76 -2.76 -5.74
C PHE A 330 11.61 -3.73 -6.03
N GLN A 331 11.78 -4.70 -6.93
CA GLN A 331 10.68 -5.60 -7.31
C GLN A 331 10.28 -6.58 -6.20
N ARG A 332 11.23 -7.04 -5.38
CA ARG A 332 10.95 -7.84 -4.18
C ARG A 332 10.20 -7.02 -3.14
N GLY A 333 10.62 -5.76 -2.95
CA GLY A 333 9.91 -4.80 -2.12
C GLY A 333 8.48 -4.59 -2.61
N ALA A 334 8.28 -4.28 -3.89
CA ALA A 334 6.95 -4.07 -4.47
C ALA A 334 6.03 -5.30 -4.34
N ALA A 335 6.58 -6.51 -4.51
CA ALA A 335 5.85 -7.77 -4.33
C ALA A 335 5.47 -8.06 -2.87
N ALA A 336 6.15 -7.46 -1.89
CA ALA A 336 5.86 -7.60 -0.47
C ALA A 336 4.66 -6.74 -0.03
N THR A 337 3.59 -6.76 -0.82
CA THR A 337 2.28 -6.17 -0.51
C THR A 337 1.19 -7.18 -0.82
N VAL A 338 -0.01 -6.99 -0.26
CA VAL A 338 -1.12 -7.93 -0.42
C VAL A 338 -2.39 -7.22 -0.86
N ASP A 339 -2.99 -7.67 -1.96
CA ASP A 339 -4.28 -7.16 -2.42
C ASP A 339 -5.43 -7.67 -1.55
N ARG A 340 -6.44 -6.82 -1.33
CA ARG A 340 -7.63 -7.18 -0.53
C ARG A 340 -8.91 -6.68 -1.18
N ASP A 341 -10.01 -7.39 -0.95
CA ASP A 341 -11.34 -6.91 -1.36
C ASP A 341 -11.86 -5.85 -0.37
N PHE A 342 -11.31 -4.64 -0.45
CA PHE A 342 -11.52 -3.60 0.55
C PHE A 342 -12.92 -2.99 0.43
N LEU A 343 -13.82 -3.31 1.38
CA LEU A 343 -15.23 -2.88 1.37
C LEU A 343 -16.02 -3.27 0.11
N GLY A 344 -15.53 -4.25 -0.67
CA GLY A 344 -16.15 -4.70 -1.92
C GLY A 344 -16.50 -3.52 -2.84
N TRP A 345 -17.74 -3.49 -3.34
CA TRP A 345 -18.19 -2.44 -4.28
C TRP A 345 -17.99 -1.01 -3.77
N MET A 346 -18.12 -0.77 -2.45
CA MET A 346 -17.96 0.57 -1.89
C MET A 346 -16.52 1.04 -2.03
N GLY A 347 -15.53 0.19 -1.75
CA GLY A 347 -14.14 0.57 -1.91
C GLY A 347 -13.74 0.73 -3.38
N ARG A 348 -14.33 -0.06 -4.28
CA ARG A 348 -14.11 0.13 -5.73
C ARG A 348 -14.60 1.50 -6.19
N PHE A 349 -15.80 1.87 -5.77
CA PHE A 349 -16.43 3.13 -6.17
C PHE A 349 -15.84 4.36 -5.48
N PHE A 350 -15.73 4.36 -4.14
CA PHE A 350 -15.30 5.54 -3.38
C PHE A 350 -13.78 5.67 -3.27
N LEU A 351 -13.02 4.57 -3.38
CA LEU A 351 -11.57 4.54 -3.16
C LEU A 351 -10.79 4.26 -4.45
N HIS A 352 -11.45 4.37 -5.61
CA HIS A 352 -10.82 4.34 -6.94
C HIS A 352 -9.99 3.08 -7.22
N ASP A 353 -10.42 1.93 -6.69
CA ASP A 353 -9.75 0.63 -6.77
C ASP A 353 -8.30 0.57 -6.24
N VAL A 354 -7.69 1.67 -5.76
CA VAL A 354 -6.32 1.66 -5.21
C VAL A 354 -6.22 0.72 -4.01
N ALA A 355 -7.29 0.68 -3.20
CA ALA A 355 -7.41 -0.20 -2.06
C ALA A 355 -7.70 -1.67 -2.42
N HIS A 356 -7.83 -2.00 -3.71
CA HIS A 356 -8.03 -3.37 -4.19
C HIS A 356 -6.79 -3.92 -4.90
N TYR A 357 -6.05 -3.07 -5.60
CA TYR A 357 -4.91 -3.44 -6.44
C TYR A 357 -3.65 -2.69 -6.02
N HIS A 358 -3.23 -2.92 -4.76
CA HIS A 358 -2.08 -2.25 -4.17
C HIS A 358 -0.75 -2.87 -4.61
N VAL A 359 -0.73 -4.16 -4.95
CA VAL A 359 0.48 -4.83 -5.45
C VAL A 359 0.95 -4.18 -6.76
N VAL A 360 0.07 -4.10 -7.76
CA VAL A 360 0.42 -3.46 -9.02
C VAL A 360 0.73 -1.97 -8.86
N HIS A 361 0.05 -1.31 -7.92
CA HIS A 361 0.34 0.06 -7.53
C HIS A 361 1.78 0.22 -7.03
N HIS A 362 2.28 -0.70 -6.18
CA HIS A 362 3.67 -0.66 -5.72
C HIS A 362 4.70 -0.91 -6.81
N PHE A 363 4.40 -1.82 -7.73
CA PHE A 363 5.27 -2.04 -8.90
C PHE A 363 5.29 -0.82 -9.82
N PHE A 364 4.14 -0.19 -10.03
CA PHE A 364 3.95 0.86 -11.01
C PHE A 364 3.09 2.02 -10.48
N PRO A 365 3.59 2.85 -9.54
CA PRO A 365 2.78 3.89 -8.90
C PRO A 365 2.28 4.98 -9.87
N LYS A 366 2.91 5.10 -11.04
CA LYS A 366 2.51 6.03 -12.11
C LYS A 366 1.36 5.50 -12.99
N MET A 367 0.91 4.27 -12.77
CA MET A 367 -0.20 3.68 -13.52
C MET A 367 -1.50 4.41 -13.17
N PRO A 368 -2.27 4.89 -14.15
CA PRO A 368 -3.52 5.59 -13.88
C PRO A 368 -4.58 4.67 -13.27
N PHE A 369 -5.38 5.21 -12.36
CA PHE A 369 -6.45 4.52 -11.63
C PHE A 369 -7.82 4.51 -12.35
N CYS A 370 -7.99 5.22 -13.48
CA CYS A 370 -9.32 5.53 -14.03
C CYS A 370 -9.77 4.64 -15.21
N GLN A 371 -11.06 4.30 -15.21
CA GLN A 371 -11.90 4.14 -16.40
C GLN A 371 -12.96 5.27 -16.51
N SER A 372 -13.75 5.33 -17.59
CA SER A 372 -14.83 6.31 -17.81
C SER A 372 -15.96 6.24 -16.75
N PRO A 373 -16.40 7.38 -16.16
CA PRO A 373 -17.48 7.42 -15.16
C PRO A 373 -18.87 7.04 -15.71
N SER A 374 -19.04 6.96 -17.03
CA SER A 374 -20.33 6.62 -17.68
C SER A 374 -20.82 5.19 -17.40
N PHE A 375 -19.96 4.31 -16.90
CA PHE A 375 -20.27 2.89 -16.70
C PHE A 375 -21.15 2.62 -15.46
N PHE A 376 -21.05 3.45 -14.42
CA PHE A 376 -21.69 3.16 -13.12
C PHE A 376 -23.12 3.69 -12.93
N PHE A 377 -23.56 4.68 -13.72
CA PHE A 377 -24.97 5.10 -13.71
C PHE A 377 -25.93 3.97 -14.11
N THR A 378 -25.42 2.94 -14.79
CA THR A 378 -26.19 1.76 -15.22
C THR A 378 -26.30 0.67 -14.14
N PHE A 379 -25.39 0.62 -13.16
CA PHE A 379 -25.27 -0.50 -12.22
C PHE A 379 -25.54 -0.17 -10.75
N ALA A 380 -25.64 1.11 -10.36
CA ALA A 380 -25.91 1.52 -8.96
C ALA A 380 -27.28 1.07 -8.39
N PHE A 381 -28.17 0.49 -9.21
CA PHE A 381 -29.52 0.05 -8.80
C PHE A 381 -29.78 -1.46 -8.95
N LEU A 382 -28.78 -2.27 -9.27
CA LEU A 382 -28.94 -3.73 -9.35
C LEU A 382 -28.13 -4.43 -8.25
N PRO A 383 -28.71 -5.40 -7.53
CA PRO A 383 -27.98 -6.18 -6.54
C PRO A 383 -26.83 -6.94 -7.24
N PRO A 384 -25.68 -7.10 -6.56
CA PRO A 384 -24.55 -7.83 -7.13
C PRO A 384 -24.92 -9.29 -7.41
N PRO A 385 -24.39 -9.91 -8.47
CA PRO A 385 -24.52 -11.34 -8.65
C PRO A 385 -23.82 -12.05 -7.48
N ILE A 386 -24.54 -13.00 -6.88
CA ILE A 386 -24.02 -13.86 -5.82
C ILE A 386 -22.87 -14.68 -6.43
N SER A 387 -21.63 -14.30 -6.13
CA SER A 387 -20.47 -15.15 -6.39
C SER A 387 -20.54 -16.33 -5.45
N SER A 388 -20.88 -17.51 -5.97
CA SER A 388 -20.72 -18.77 -5.26
C SER A 388 -19.27 -18.92 -4.80
N SER A 389 -19.09 -19.15 -3.51
CA SER A 389 -17.81 -19.50 -2.91
C SER A 389 -17.25 -20.77 -3.55
N HIS A 390 -16.23 -20.63 -4.40
CA HIS A 390 -15.38 -21.77 -4.69
C HIS A 390 -14.48 -22.01 -3.47
N SER A 391 -14.87 -23.00 -2.67
CA SER A 391 -14.01 -23.67 -1.70
C SER A 391 -12.71 -24.08 -2.39
N SER A 392 -11.60 -23.57 -1.85
CA SER A 392 -10.24 -24.02 -2.14
C SER A 392 -10.13 -25.51 -1.78
N ARG A 393 -10.10 -26.37 -2.80
CA ARG A 393 -9.76 -27.78 -2.65
C ARG A 393 -8.28 -27.94 -2.94
N SER A 394 -7.52 -28.22 -1.89
CA SER A 394 -6.12 -28.61 -1.93
C SER A 394 -5.97 -29.88 -2.78
N TYR A 395 -5.12 -29.85 -3.81
CA TYR A 395 -4.68 -31.05 -4.52
C TYR A 395 -3.40 -31.57 -3.87
N PRO A 396 -3.33 -32.83 -3.40
CA PRO A 396 -2.07 -33.43 -3.01
C PRO A 396 -1.28 -33.86 -4.25
N ALA A 397 0.01 -33.59 -4.23
CA ALA A 397 0.97 -34.02 -5.23
C ALA A 397 1.13 -35.55 -5.23
N SER A 398 1.04 -36.18 -6.41
CA SER A 398 1.58 -37.52 -6.63
C SER A 398 2.07 -37.71 -8.07
N GLY A 399 3.34 -38.13 -8.16
CA GLY A 399 3.99 -38.95 -9.18
C GLY A 399 3.63 -38.79 -10.66
N ILE A 400 4.57 -38.27 -11.45
CA ILE A 400 4.65 -38.48 -12.90
C ILE A 400 5.52 -39.72 -13.19
N PRO A 401 5.08 -40.67 -14.04
CA PRO A 401 5.96 -41.50 -14.86
C PRO A 401 5.88 -41.11 -16.36
N PRO A 402 6.88 -41.49 -17.19
CA PRO A 402 7.13 -40.92 -18.52
C PRO A 402 6.28 -41.55 -19.64
N PRO A 403 6.32 -41.03 -20.89
CA PRO A 403 5.24 -41.19 -21.86
C PRO A 403 5.38 -42.46 -22.70
N SER A 404 4.25 -43.06 -23.05
CA SER A 404 4.14 -44.08 -24.10
C SER A 404 2.96 -43.76 -25.01
N ASP A 405 3.17 -44.04 -26.29
CA ASP A 405 2.39 -43.58 -27.43
C ASP A 405 0.94 -44.10 -27.53
N ALA A 406 0.15 -43.28 -28.24
CA ALA A 406 -0.81 -43.65 -29.27
C ALA A 406 -2.34 -43.74 -28.94
N HIS A 407 -3.07 -43.06 -29.85
CA HIS A 407 -4.45 -43.25 -30.32
C HIS A 407 -5.65 -42.59 -29.59
N ALA A 408 -6.08 -41.47 -30.20
CA ALA A 408 -7.44 -41.13 -30.67
C ALA A 408 -8.66 -41.58 -29.84
N GLY A 409 -9.38 -40.58 -29.30
CA GLY A 409 -10.77 -40.71 -28.85
C GLY A 409 -11.43 -39.34 -28.69
N LEU A 410 -12.41 -39.05 -29.54
CA LEU A 410 -13.35 -37.92 -29.43
C LEU A 410 -14.11 -37.98 -28.10
N GLY A 411 -14.23 -36.87 -27.37
CA GLY A 411 -15.28 -36.72 -26.37
C GLY A 411 -15.07 -35.64 -25.29
N ALA A 412 -16.04 -34.71 -25.23
CA ALA A 412 -16.43 -33.86 -24.10
C ALA A 412 -15.55 -32.65 -23.70
N ILE A 413 -15.84 -31.52 -24.33
CA ILE A 413 -15.59 -30.16 -23.82
C ILE A 413 -16.59 -29.88 -22.67
N PRO A 414 -16.18 -29.42 -21.46
CA PRO A 414 -17.12 -29.02 -20.43
C PRO A 414 -17.85 -27.70 -20.80
N PRO A 415 -19.10 -27.50 -20.34
CA PRO A 415 -19.99 -26.49 -20.90
C PRO A 415 -19.50 -25.07 -20.58
N ALA A 416 -19.38 -24.27 -21.63
CA ALA A 416 -19.24 -22.83 -21.56
C ALA A 416 -20.43 -22.21 -20.82
N CYS A 417 -20.16 -21.30 -19.88
CA CYS A 417 -21.16 -20.49 -19.21
C CYS A 417 -22.05 -19.74 -20.23
N PRO A 418 -23.38 -19.78 -20.10
CA PRO A 418 -24.29 -19.14 -21.05
C PRO A 418 -24.49 -17.67 -20.68
N PHE A 419 -23.43 -16.86 -20.73
CA PHE A 419 -23.54 -15.39 -20.75
C PHE A 419 -22.44 -14.82 -21.65
N SER A 420 -22.55 -15.11 -22.94
CA SER A 420 -21.75 -14.50 -24.01
C SER A 420 -22.59 -14.38 -25.28
N LEU A 421 -23.71 -13.68 -25.19
CA LEU A 421 -24.55 -13.33 -26.35
C LEU A 421 -25.09 -11.90 -26.23
N ILE A 422 -24.20 -10.93 -26.01
CA ILE A 422 -24.37 -9.55 -26.49
C ILE A 422 -23.00 -9.08 -27.01
N PRO A 423 -22.80 -8.92 -28.33
CA PRO A 423 -21.58 -8.35 -28.86
C PRO A 423 -21.57 -6.85 -28.53
N GLY A 424 -20.85 -6.45 -27.47
CA GLY A 424 -20.72 -5.04 -27.08
C GLY A 424 -20.39 -4.76 -25.61
N LEU A 425 -20.62 -5.70 -24.70
CA LEU A 425 -20.25 -5.58 -23.28
C LEU A 425 -19.05 -6.49 -22.96
N ARG A 426 -17.84 -6.08 -23.37
CA ARG A 426 -16.66 -6.57 -22.64
C ARG A 426 -16.70 -5.89 -21.27
N SER A 427 -16.64 -6.68 -20.20
CA SER A 427 -16.33 -6.18 -18.85
C SER A 427 -15.14 -5.24 -18.98
N ALA A 428 -15.38 -3.95 -18.81
CA ALA A 428 -14.36 -2.97 -18.99
C ALA A 428 -13.59 -2.93 -17.66
N ALA A 429 -12.57 -3.77 -17.52
CA ALA A 429 -11.72 -3.79 -16.33
C ALA A 429 -11.02 -2.43 -16.13
N ASN A 430 -10.86 -2.00 -14.88
CA ASN A 430 -10.02 -0.85 -14.56
C ASN A 430 -8.56 -1.16 -14.95
N HIS A 431 -7.74 -0.15 -15.23
CA HIS A 431 -6.32 -0.28 -15.56
C HIS A 431 -5.55 -1.11 -14.53
N GLY A 432 -5.77 -0.85 -13.24
CA GLY A 432 -5.17 -1.62 -12.15
C GLY A 432 -5.64 -3.08 -12.15
N GLU A 433 -6.93 -3.33 -12.31
CA GLU A 433 -7.48 -4.68 -12.37
C GLU A 433 -6.92 -5.50 -13.54
N GLU A 434 -6.88 -4.89 -14.73
CA GLU A 434 -6.35 -5.56 -15.91
C GLU A 434 -4.85 -5.81 -15.76
N ALA A 435 -4.09 -4.83 -15.28
CA ALA A 435 -2.66 -4.97 -15.05
C ALA A 435 -2.34 -6.03 -13.98
N THR A 436 -3.16 -6.14 -12.94
CA THR A 436 -3.08 -7.20 -11.93
C THR A 436 -3.21 -8.58 -12.56
N GLN A 437 -4.07 -8.79 -13.56
CA GLN A 437 -4.18 -10.10 -14.23
C GLN A 437 -2.88 -10.49 -14.94
N TYR A 438 -2.25 -9.54 -15.65
CA TYR A 438 -0.95 -9.77 -16.28
C TYR A 438 0.17 -9.99 -15.26
N LEU A 439 0.17 -9.20 -14.18
CA LEU A 439 1.16 -9.30 -13.12
C LEU A 439 1.07 -10.65 -12.40
N GLN A 440 -0.14 -11.04 -11.98
CA GLN A 440 -0.41 -12.32 -11.33
C GLN A 440 -0.03 -13.50 -12.23
N ALA A 441 -0.36 -13.44 -13.52
CA ALA A 441 0.04 -14.48 -14.47
C ALA A 441 1.56 -14.58 -14.66
N PHE A 442 2.30 -13.47 -14.47
CA PHE A 442 3.75 -13.43 -14.65
C PHE A 442 4.54 -13.85 -13.40
N ILE A 443 4.18 -13.36 -12.21
CA ILE A 443 4.92 -13.63 -10.96
C ILE A 443 4.38 -14.83 -10.18
N GLY A 444 3.23 -15.37 -10.57
CA GLY A 444 2.67 -16.62 -10.03
C GLY A 444 2.45 -16.57 -8.52
N GLU A 445 3.04 -17.52 -7.79
CA GLU A 445 2.90 -17.70 -6.34
C GLU A 445 3.44 -16.53 -5.50
N HIS A 446 4.25 -15.64 -6.09
CA HIS A 446 4.72 -14.42 -5.42
C HIS A 446 3.68 -13.28 -5.42
N TYR A 447 2.51 -13.47 -6.05
CA TYR A 447 1.41 -12.52 -5.99
C TYR A 447 0.55 -12.79 -4.75
N HIS A 448 0.56 -11.88 -3.78
CA HIS A 448 -0.25 -12.04 -2.57
C HIS A 448 -1.62 -11.38 -2.72
N ARG A 449 -2.67 -12.15 -2.41
CA ARG A 449 -4.04 -11.66 -2.32
C ARG A 449 -4.78 -12.33 -1.18
N SER A 450 -5.56 -11.56 -0.42
CA SER A 450 -6.36 -12.06 0.69
C SER A 450 -7.84 -11.72 0.50
N GLY A 451 -8.70 -12.74 0.53
CA GLY A 451 -10.16 -12.60 0.55
C GLY A 451 -10.75 -12.41 1.96
N LYS A 452 -9.91 -12.27 3.00
CA LYS A 452 -10.37 -12.12 4.38
C LYS A 452 -11.13 -10.78 4.53
N PRO A 453 -12.29 -10.75 5.24
CA PRO A 453 -12.98 -9.49 5.54
C PRO A 453 -12.05 -8.50 6.26
N ILE A 454 -12.03 -7.25 5.81
CA ILE A 454 -11.00 -6.28 6.24
C ILE A 454 -10.93 -6.05 7.75
N PHE A 455 -12.05 -6.07 8.48
CA PHE A 455 -12.04 -5.90 9.93
C PHE A 455 -11.48 -7.12 10.66
N LYS A 456 -11.71 -8.33 10.13
CA LYS A 456 -11.08 -9.56 10.63
C LYS A 456 -9.60 -9.57 10.31
N ALA A 457 -9.21 -9.18 9.09
CA ALA A 457 -7.82 -9.02 8.71
C ALA A 457 -7.10 -7.98 9.59
N LEU A 458 -7.76 -6.87 9.94
CA LEU A 458 -7.16 -5.85 10.81
C LEU A 458 -6.90 -6.41 12.20
N TRP A 459 -7.86 -7.15 12.76
CA TRP A 459 -7.70 -7.79 14.04
C TRP A 459 -6.60 -8.86 14.02
N ASP A 460 -6.59 -9.72 13.00
CA ASP A 460 -5.63 -10.80 12.85
C ASP A 460 -4.23 -10.23 12.67
N ASN A 461 -4.01 -9.36 11.69
CA ASN A 461 -2.69 -8.81 11.41
C ASN A 461 -2.16 -8.01 12.60
N TYR A 462 -3.00 -7.35 13.39
CA TYR A 462 -2.56 -6.69 14.63
C TYR A 462 -2.09 -7.67 15.71
N ASN A 463 -2.65 -8.88 15.77
CA ASN A 463 -2.22 -9.91 16.72
C ASN A 463 -1.07 -10.76 16.16
N ASP A 464 -1.04 -10.99 14.85
CA ASP A 464 -0.13 -11.94 14.23
C ASP A 464 1.19 -11.28 13.77
N CYS A 465 1.23 -9.94 13.65
CA CYS A 465 2.40 -9.19 13.20
C CYS A 465 3.07 -8.40 14.34
N GLN A 466 3.68 -9.09 15.31
CA GLN A 466 4.30 -8.43 16.47
C GLN A 466 5.73 -7.97 16.20
N PHE A 467 6.58 -8.87 15.72
CA PHE A 467 8.00 -8.61 15.53
C PHE A 467 8.63 -9.52 14.46
N VAL A 468 9.88 -9.23 14.09
CA VAL A 468 10.72 -10.06 13.21
C VAL A 468 12.04 -10.39 13.90
N GLU A 469 12.75 -11.40 13.40
CA GLU A 469 14.05 -11.79 13.98
C GLU A 469 15.16 -10.74 13.77
N ASP A 470 16.12 -10.74 14.71
CA ASP A 470 17.32 -9.88 14.64
C ASP A 470 18.32 -10.34 13.57
N THR A 471 18.17 -11.56 13.06
CA THR A 471 19.12 -12.23 12.16
C THR A 471 18.40 -12.81 10.94
N GLY A 472 19.17 -13.03 9.86
CA GLY A 472 18.63 -13.53 8.60
C GLY A 472 18.41 -12.41 7.58
N ASP A 473 18.44 -12.78 6.30
CA ASP A 473 18.38 -11.83 5.20
C ASP A 473 16.95 -11.61 4.68
N VAL A 474 16.08 -12.60 4.90
CA VAL A 474 14.63 -12.55 4.64
C VAL A 474 13.92 -12.86 5.95
N LEU A 475 12.98 -12.02 6.34
CA LEU A 475 12.32 -12.05 7.63
C LEU A 475 10.80 -12.12 7.46
N PHE A 476 10.14 -12.83 8.37
CA PHE A 476 8.68 -12.87 8.47
C PHE A 476 8.24 -12.43 9.85
N TYR A 477 7.02 -11.90 9.92
CA TYR A 477 6.41 -11.57 11.19
C TYR A 477 6.20 -12.81 12.06
N ARG A 478 6.33 -12.61 13.36
CA ARG A 478 5.95 -13.54 14.42
C ARG A 478 4.77 -12.99 15.21
N ASP A 479 3.88 -13.89 15.59
CA ASP A 479 2.69 -13.60 16.38
C ASP A 479 3.01 -13.43 17.88
N LYS A 480 1.97 -13.23 18.69
CA LYS A 480 2.06 -13.15 20.15
C LYS A 480 2.57 -14.43 20.83
N LYS A 481 2.75 -15.52 20.10
CA LYS A 481 3.30 -16.79 20.59
C LYS A 481 4.69 -17.06 20.02
N GLY A 482 5.28 -16.08 19.31
CA GLY A 482 6.56 -16.23 18.63
C GLY A 482 6.52 -17.07 17.37
N GLN A 483 5.35 -17.34 16.80
CA GLN A 483 5.17 -18.24 15.66
C GLN A 483 5.11 -17.48 14.34
N ALA A 484 5.78 -17.99 13.32
CA ALA A 484 5.71 -17.50 11.95
C ALA A 484 4.82 -18.42 11.10
N VAL A 485 4.30 -17.90 9.98
CA VAL A 485 3.48 -18.69 9.04
C VAL A 485 4.29 -19.22 7.85
N LEU A 486 5.45 -18.63 7.58
CA LEU A 486 6.36 -19.00 6.51
C LEU A 486 7.80 -19.02 7.04
N ARG A 487 8.62 -19.88 6.46
CA ARG A 487 10.07 -19.89 6.71
C ARG A 487 10.84 -19.48 5.45
N PRO A 488 11.89 -18.65 5.55
CA PRO A 488 12.81 -18.46 4.44
C PRO A 488 13.49 -19.78 4.05
N ALA A 489 13.85 -19.94 2.78
CA ALA A 489 14.75 -21.02 2.37
C ALA A 489 16.08 -20.96 3.11
N ALA A 490 16.71 -22.12 3.31
CA ALA A 490 17.88 -22.27 4.20
C ALA A 490 19.03 -21.29 3.90
N GLU A 491 19.22 -20.95 2.62
CA GLU A 491 20.23 -19.98 2.15
C GLU A 491 19.96 -18.53 2.61
N TYR A 492 18.70 -18.17 2.92
CA TYR A 492 18.31 -16.83 3.36
C TYR A 492 18.16 -16.70 4.88
N ARG A 493 18.21 -17.81 5.62
CA ARG A 493 18.12 -17.81 7.10
C ARG A 493 19.39 -17.30 7.79
N LYS A 494 20.54 -17.35 7.11
CA LYS A 494 21.83 -17.08 7.73
C LYS A 494 22.26 -15.63 7.57
N SER A 495 22.36 -14.92 8.70
CA SER A 495 23.49 -14.01 8.96
C SER A 495 23.65 -13.72 10.46
N ALA A 496 24.09 -14.72 11.22
CA ALA A 496 24.63 -14.57 12.56
C ALA A 496 25.75 -15.60 12.79
N GLY A 497 26.95 -15.33 12.27
CA GLY A 497 28.05 -16.29 12.46
C GLY A 497 29.40 -16.03 11.78
N GLU A 498 29.51 -15.13 10.78
CA GLU A 498 30.81 -14.90 10.10
C GLU A 498 31.30 -13.44 10.10
N GLY A 499 30.56 -12.49 10.68
CA GLY A 499 31.01 -11.09 10.84
C GLY A 499 31.19 -10.61 12.29
N ALA A 500 30.67 -11.34 13.28
CA ALA A 500 30.64 -10.91 14.69
C ALA A 500 31.78 -11.48 15.54
N ARG A 501 32.92 -11.84 14.93
CA ARG A 501 34.17 -12.07 15.65
C ARG A 501 35.07 -10.86 15.47
N GLY A 502 34.94 -9.90 16.38
CA GLY A 502 35.92 -8.83 16.58
C GLY A 502 35.39 -7.41 16.48
N ALA A 503 34.27 -7.07 17.13
CA ALA A 503 33.96 -5.68 17.46
C ALA A 503 33.95 -5.52 18.98
N ASP A 504 35.15 -5.48 19.57
CA ASP A 504 35.34 -4.86 20.87
C ASP A 504 35.43 -3.35 20.64
N PRO A 505 34.44 -2.54 21.10
CA PRO A 505 34.40 -1.11 20.83
C PRO A 505 35.61 -0.34 21.39
N LYS A 506 36.44 -0.97 22.25
CA LYS A 506 37.69 -0.38 22.75
C LYS A 506 38.92 -0.65 21.88
N LYS A 507 38.86 -1.60 20.94
CA LYS A 507 39.97 -1.87 19.99
C LYS A 507 39.89 -1.03 18.72
N GLU A 508 38.69 -0.69 18.25
CA GLU A 508 38.53 0.15 17.05
C GLU A 508 39.01 1.60 17.25
N GLU A 509 38.95 2.13 18.47
CA GLU A 509 39.46 3.48 18.79
C GLU A 509 41.01 3.51 18.74
N PHE A 510 41.66 2.44 19.22
CA PHE A 510 43.11 2.30 19.20
C PHE A 510 43.67 2.02 17.78
N GLU A 511 42.93 1.27 16.96
CA GLU A 511 43.32 1.00 15.56
C GLU A 511 43.06 2.20 14.63
N LYS A 512 42.01 3.01 14.89
CA LYS A 512 41.75 4.26 14.16
C LYS A 512 42.81 5.32 14.44
N GLU A 513 43.30 5.47 15.67
CA GLU A 513 44.39 6.41 15.98
C GLU A 513 45.72 5.99 15.32
N THR A 514 45.99 4.68 15.24
CA THR A 514 47.22 4.16 14.64
C THR A 514 47.22 4.25 13.10
N GLN A 515 46.05 4.14 12.45
CA GLN A 515 45.88 4.31 11.00
C GLN A 515 45.93 5.79 10.58
N ILE A 516 45.31 6.70 11.34
CA ILE A 516 45.34 8.15 11.07
C ILE A 516 46.79 8.69 11.19
N GLY A 517 47.59 8.17 12.14
CA GLY A 517 49.00 8.50 12.27
C GLY A 517 49.87 8.08 11.08
N LYS A 518 49.59 6.93 10.45
CA LYS A 518 50.36 6.42 9.29
C LYS A 518 49.97 7.09 7.97
N VAL A 519 48.69 7.46 7.79
CA VAL A 519 48.23 8.20 6.61
C VAL A 519 48.70 9.66 6.63
N ALA A 520 48.79 10.29 7.81
CA ALA A 520 49.35 11.64 7.96
C ALA A 520 50.86 11.71 7.64
N ALA A 521 51.63 10.67 8.02
CA ALA A 521 53.06 10.59 7.70
C ALA A 521 53.31 10.39 6.18
N THR A 522 52.45 9.62 5.51
CA THR A 522 52.60 9.32 4.07
C THR A 522 52.12 10.48 3.18
N LYS A 523 51.13 11.26 3.62
CA LYS A 523 50.70 12.49 2.92
C LYS A 523 51.67 13.66 3.08
N ARG A 524 52.45 13.72 4.18
CA ARG A 524 53.48 14.76 4.37
C ARG A 524 54.72 14.54 3.51
N ALA A 525 55.00 13.29 3.09
CA ALA A 525 56.09 12.95 2.18
C ALA A 525 55.75 13.15 0.68
N LYS A 526 54.47 13.23 0.32
CA LYS A 526 54.01 13.43 -1.08
C LYS A 526 53.53 14.85 -1.41
N ALA A 527 53.46 15.74 -0.42
CA ALA A 527 53.01 17.13 -0.61
C ALA A 527 54.15 18.12 -0.97
N ASN A 528 55.38 17.65 -1.16
CA ASN A 528 56.52 18.50 -1.52
C ASN A 528 56.90 18.42 -3.01
N ASP A 529 56.11 17.72 -3.82
CA ASP A 529 56.39 17.50 -5.23
C ASP A 529 55.08 17.42 -6.01
N GLN A 530 54.50 18.59 -6.31
CA GLN A 530 53.51 18.89 -7.37
C GLN A 530 52.67 20.11 -6.99
N GLN A 531 53.26 21.29 -7.18
CA GLN A 531 52.52 22.54 -7.28
C GLN A 531 52.42 22.91 -8.77
N SER A 532 51.42 22.36 -9.47
CA SER A 532 50.96 22.89 -10.75
C SER A 532 49.58 22.34 -11.12
N ALA A 533 48.70 23.27 -11.50
CA ALA A 533 47.48 23.09 -12.30
C ALA A 533 46.17 22.59 -11.65
N ARG A 534 45.27 23.56 -11.54
CA ARG A 534 43.82 23.57 -11.88
C ARG A 534 42.78 23.05 -10.89
N SER A 535 41.84 23.97 -10.68
CA SER A 535 40.55 23.96 -10.00
C SER A 535 39.46 23.13 -10.70
N GLY A 536 38.69 22.37 -9.92
CA GLY A 536 37.37 21.82 -10.27
C GLY A 536 36.68 21.25 -9.01
N PRO A 537 35.35 21.38 -8.82
CA PRO A 537 34.69 20.93 -7.59
C PRO A 537 34.41 19.42 -7.60
N LEU A 538 34.52 18.81 -6.42
CA LEU A 538 34.18 17.42 -6.09
C LEU A 538 32.67 17.16 -6.28
N LYS A 539 32.34 16.10 -7.02
CA LYS A 539 30.99 15.54 -7.12
C LYS A 539 30.65 14.79 -5.82
N SER A 540 29.52 15.14 -5.22
CA SER A 540 28.83 14.34 -4.21
C SER A 540 27.99 13.26 -4.89
N GLU A 541 28.08 12.02 -4.42
CA GLU A 541 27.23 10.91 -4.84
C GLU A 541 25.78 11.17 -4.36
N SER A 542 24.96 11.72 -5.26
CA SER A 542 23.50 11.74 -5.13
C SER A 542 22.95 10.43 -5.66
N CYS A 543 21.93 9.90 -4.98
CA CYS A 543 21.14 8.72 -5.34
C CYS A 543 20.52 8.86 -6.76
N ALA A 544 21.29 8.51 -7.79
CA ALA A 544 20.88 8.56 -9.20
C ALA A 544 20.41 7.20 -9.74
N ASP A 545 20.41 6.15 -8.90
CA ASP A 545 20.15 4.77 -9.35
C ASP A 545 18.71 4.28 -9.15
N CYS A 546 17.82 5.10 -8.58
CA CYS A 546 16.38 4.87 -8.68
C CYS A 546 15.85 5.46 -10.00
N ASN A 547 16.34 4.93 -11.12
CA ASN A 547 15.83 5.26 -12.45
C ASN A 547 14.46 4.57 -12.66
N CYS A 548 13.45 5.04 -11.94
CA CYS A 548 12.05 4.74 -12.18
C CYS A 548 11.58 5.49 -13.44
N MET A 549 12.04 4.98 -14.60
CA MET A 549 11.71 5.43 -15.96
C MET A 549 11.44 6.94 -16.11
N ASP A 550 12.51 7.72 -16.20
CA ASP A 550 12.48 8.99 -16.94
C ASP A 550 12.75 8.69 -18.43
N GLN A 551 11.69 8.34 -19.16
CA GLN A 551 11.66 8.45 -20.61
C GLN A 551 10.43 9.24 -21.03
N SER A 552 10.43 10.54 -20.74
CA SER A 552 9.55 11.47 -21.44
C SER A 552 10.21 12.83 -21.60
N SER A 553 11.32 12.88 -22.34
CA SER A 553 11.92 14.13 -22.82
C SER A 553 12.77 13.96 -24.09
N ARG A 554 12.36 13.09 -25.01
CA ARG A 554 12.81 13.13 -26.43
C ARG A 554 11.68 12.69 -27.36
N CYS A 555 10.74 13.59 -27.58
CA CYS A 555 9.91 13.59 -28.79
C CYS A 555 10.07 14.97 -29.41
N VAL A 556 11.12 15.10 -30.21
CA VAL A 556 11.25 16.10 -31.27
C VAL A 556 11.65 15.32 -32.51
N ASP A 557 10.71 15.24 -33.44
CA ASP A 557 10.78 14.93 -34.87
C ASP A 557 12.00 14.15 -35.41
N ALA A 558 11.74 12.91 -35.80
CA ALA A 558 12.51 12.21 -36.84
C ALA A 558 11.54 11.40 -37.71
N GLY A 559 10.87 12.10 -38.64
CA GLY A 559 10.03 11.52 -39.68
C GLY A 559 10.83 11.22 -40.95
N ALA A 560 11.17 9.95 -41.12
CA ALA A 560 11.32 9.17 -42.36
C ALA A 560 11.65 9.88 -43.70
N GLU A 561 12.88 9.66 -44.18
CA GLU A 561 13.19 9.66 -45.62
C GLU A 561 12.75 8.33 -46.26
N LEU A 562 11.87 8.43 -47.25
CA LEU A 562 11.49 7.34 -48.15
C LEU A 562 12.30 7.47 -49.45
N LYS A 563 12.98 6.39 -49.82
CA LYS A 563 13.70 6.16 -51.08
C LYS A 563 12.87 6.57 -52.31
N THR A 564 13.43 7.40 -53.18
CA THR A 564 13.22 7.30 -54.63
C THR A 564 14.52 7.61 -55.38
N SER A 565 14.73 6.91 -56.50
CA SER A 565 15.97 6.85 -57.27
C SER A 565 15.95 7.78 -58.49
N HIS A 566 17.16 8.19 -58.88
CA HIS A 566 17.61 8.54 -60.25
C HIS A 566 17.39 9.95 -60.86
N ARG A 567 18.56 10.62 -61.03
CA ARG A 567 19.11 11.32 -62.23
C ARG A 567 18.77 12.82 -62.45
N PRO A 568 19.61 13.58 -63.21
CA PRO A 568 20.66 14.45 -62.64
C PRO A 568 20.66 15.91 -63.19
N SER A 569 21.76 16.63 -62.88
CA SER A 569 22.33 17.85 -63.52
C SER A 569 21.75 19.25 -63.20
N SER A 570 22.53 19.98 -62.37
CA SER A 570 23.08 21.36 -62.45
C SER A 570 22.47 22.40 -63.42
N PRO A 571 22.89 23.69 -63.31
CA PRO A 571 22.90 24.61 -62.15
C PRO A 571 22.28 25.97 -62.55
N GLU A 572 22.09 26.93 -61.64
CA GLU A 572 22.47 28.35 -61.86
C GLU A 572 22.01 29.30 -60.73
N LEU A 573 22.96 30.16 -60.34
CA LEU A 573 22.87 31.60 -60.00
C LEU A 573 21.87 32.03 -58.91
N ALA A 574 22.31 32.40 -57.70
CA ALA A 574 23.07 33.61 -57.30
C ALA A 574 22.16 34.77 -56.82
N VAL A 575 22.70 35.49 -55.82
CA VAL A 575 22.27 36.79 -55.24
C VAL A 575 21.18 36.66 -54.14
N SER A 576 21.47 36.71 -52.83
CA SER A 576 22.04 37.77 -51.95
C SER A 576 21.06 38.94 -51.68
N PRO A 577 21.18 39.72 -50.58
CA PRO A 577 20.39 39.52 -49.36
C PRO A 577 19.74 40.84 -48.85
N GLY A 578 18.88 40.74 -47.84
CA GLY A 578 18.37 41.90 -47.10
C GLY A 578 16.86 41.80 -46.89
N GLY A 579 16.30 42.03 -45.72
CA GLY A 579 16.83 42.51 -44.45
C GLY A 579 15.68 42.54 -43.46
N ARG A 580 16.05 42.60 -42.16
CA ARG A 580 15.40 43.28 -41.03
C ARG A 580 13.90 43.57 -41.13
N GLU A 581 13.08 43.05 -40.23
CA GLU A 581 12.52 43.71 -39.01
C GLU A 581 11.01 43.40 -39.11
N GLN A 582 10.19 43.05 -38.13
CA GLN A 582 9.94 43.42 -36.74
C GLN A 582 8.94 42.36 -36.22
N VAL A 583 9.08 41.79 -35.03
CA VAL A 583 8.45 42.22 -33.75
C VAL A 583 6.91 42.14 -33.73
N LEU A 584 6.41 41.47 -32.68
CA LEU A 584 5.05 41.46 -32.08
C LEU A 584 3.95 40.61 -32.77
N LEU A 585 3.70 39.41 -32.24
CA LEU A 585 2.81 39.14 -31.09
C LEU A 585 3.03 37.71 -30.55
#